data_AF-A0AAD7GWM6-F1
#
_entry.id   AF-A0AAD7GWM6-F1
#
_cell.length_a   1.000
_cell.length_b   1.000
_cell.length_c   1.000
_cell.angle_alpha   90.00
_cell.angle_beta   90.00
_cell.angle_gamma   90.00
#
_symmetry.space_group_name_H-M   'P 1'
#
loop_
_entity.id
_entity.type
_entity.pdbx_description
1 polymer ?
#
loop_
_entity_poly.entity_id
_entity_poly.type
_entity_poly.pdbx_seq_one_letter_code
_entity_poly.pdbx_strand_id
1 'polypeptide(L)'
;MWLLLVRALYPPALKSAVDQALALPDSTIIDAGCGSADWAIEMAEMYPAAHVVGIDLSHNFYEQSPANFQFIKMDITKGLPPCRSADGYAIIHARSFTGHLRDPAAFMQTAYAALRPGGLLLLGDGVARKLFDSKKENIFPRFPPVTITDAEPWPRYGSWFAGWQDM
;
A
#
# COMPACT_ATOMS: atom_id res chain seq x y z
N MET A 1 15.85 -7.42 -6.39
CA MET A 1 14.85 -6.38 -6.74
C MET A 1 13.58 -7.00 -7.31
N TRP A 2 13.64 -7.76 -8.42
CA TRP A 2 12.43 -8.33 -9.06
C TRP A 2 11.64 -9.32 -8.18
N LEU A 3 12.33 -10.17 -7.39
CA LEU A 3 11.66 -11.11 -6.48
C LEU A 3 10.82 -10.43 -5.39
N LEU A 4 11.22 -9.25 -4.90
CA LEU A 4 10.48 -8.48 -3.89
C LEU A 4 9.22 -7.83 -4.45
N LEU A 5 9.23 -7.52 -5.75
CA LEU A 5 8.08 -6.94 -6.43
C LEU A 5 6.99 -7.98 -6.73
N VAL A 6 7.36 -9.26 -6.84
CA VAL A 6 6.45 -10.29 -7.38
C VAL A 6 6.12 -11.40 -6.39
N ARG A 7 7.03 -11.82 -5.49
CA ARG A 7 6.79 -13.00 -4.62
C ARG A 7 7.31 -12.93 -3.19
N ALA A 8 8.37 -12.19 -2.90
CA ALA A 8 8.92 -12.17 -1.55
C ALA A 8 8.17 -11.18 -0.66
N LEU A 9 7.93 -11.56 0.60
CA LEU A 9 7.27 -10.72 1.59
C LEU A 9 8.15 -9.52 1.99
N TYR A 10 9.43 -9.78 2.23
CA TYR A 10 10.44 -8.78 2.55
C TYR A 10 11.84 -9.38 2.34
N PRO A 11 12.91 -8.57 2.22
CA PRO A 11 14.26 -9.09 2.09
C PRO A 11 14.65 -9.98 3.29
N PRO A 12 15.29 -11.14 3.09
CA PRO A 12 15.66 -12.03 4.21
C PRO A 12 16.48 -11.34 5.31
N ALA A 13 17.31 -10.35 4.95
CA ALA A 13 18.08 -9.55 5.90
C ALA A 13 17.21 -8.75 6.90
N LEU A 14 15.93 -8.49 6.58
CA LEU A 14 14.99 -7.80 7.46
C LEU A 14 14.25 -8.73 8.42
N LYS A 15 14.43 -10.06 8.33
CA LYS A 15 13.67 -11.03 9.15
C LYS A 15 13.73 -10.71 10.64
N SER A 16 14.92 -10.40 11.17
CA SER A 16 15.06 -10.04 12.59
C SER A 16 14.32 -8.75 12.96
N ALA A 17 14.34 -7.74 12.09
CA ALA A 17 13.61 -6.49 12.31
C ALA A 17 12.09 -6.71 12.26
N VAL A 18 11.61 -7.53 11.31
CA VAL A 18 10.18 -7.90 11.20
C VAL A 18 9.73 -8.68 12.43
N ASP A 19 10.51 -9.67 12.87
CA ASP A 19 10.16 -10.46 14.06
C ASP A 19 10.12 -9.57 15.31
N GLN A 20 11.07 -8.64 15.48
CA GLN A 20 11.05 -7.66 16.57
C GLN A 20 9.84 -6.73 16.48
N ALA A 21 9.56 -6.22 15.28
CA ALA A 21 8.40 -5.36 15.03
C ALA A 21 7.08 -6.09 15.25
N LEU A 22 7.02 -7.42 15.25
CA LEU A 22 5.80 -8.21 15.48
C LEU A 22 5.81 -8.98 16.82
N ALA A 23 6.81 -8.75 17.68
CA ALA A 23 6.98 -9.48 18.94
C ALA A 23 5.90 -9.15 19.99
N LEU A 24 5.26 -7.98 19.90
CA LEU A 24 4.25 -7.55 20.86
C LEU A 24 2.88 -8.18 20.56
N PRO A 25 2.07 -8.47 21.61
CA PRO A 25 0.69 -8.88 21.42
C PRO A 25 -0.08 -7.80 20.65
N ASP A 26 -1.09 -8.23 19.88
CA ASP A 26 -1.96 -7.36 19.07
C ASP A 26 -1.24 -6.51 18.01
N SER A 27 -0.03 -6.92 17.60
CA SER A 27 0.69 -6.27 16.50
C SER A 27 -0.16 -6.26 15.24
N THR A 28 -0.42 -5.06 14.71
CA THR A 28 -1.26 -4.86 13.52
C THR A 28 -0.38 -4.54 12.31
N ILE A 29 -0.62 -5.24 11.21
CA ILE A 29 -0.01 -5.06 9.90
C ILE A 29 -1.06 -4.47 8.96
N ILE A 30 -0.68 -3.51 8.12
CA ILE A 30 -1.54 -3.00 7.05
C ILE A 30 -0.85 -3.07 5.69
N ASP A 31 -1.56 -3.59 4.69
CA ASP A 31 -1.14 -3.64 3.29
C ASP A 31 -1.95 -2.61 2.47
N ALA A 32 -1.30 -1.50 2.12
CA ALA A 32 -1.87 -0.35 1.46
C ALA A 32 -1.92 -0.53 -0.06
N GLY A 33 -3.13 -0.58 -0.61
CA GLY A 33 -3.36 -0.91 -2.02
C GLY A 33 -3.07 -2.39 -2.28
N CYS A 34 -3.65 -3.26 -1.46
CA CYS A 34 -3.29 -4.68 -1.42
C CYS A 34 -3.63 -5.44 -2.71
N GLY A 35 -4.48 -4.90 -3.60
CA GLY A 35 -4.88 -5.58 -4.83
C GLY A 35 -5.45 -6.97 -4.56
N SER A 36 -4.81 -8.02 -5.08
CA SER A 36 -5.16 -9.43 -4.81
C SER A 36 -4.94 -9.90 -3.37
N ALA A 37 -4.37 -9.05 -2.51
CA ALA A 37 -4.04 -9.35 -1.12
C ALA A 37 -3.09 -10.54 -0.89
N ASP A 38 -2.44 -11.07 -1.93
CA ASP A 38 -1.52 -12.22 -1.80
C ASP A 38 -0.45 -11.97 -0.73
N TRP A 39 0.14 -10.77 -0.72
CA TRP A 39 1.15 -10.39 0.28
C TRP A 39 0.58 -10.39 1.70
N ALA A 40 -0.59 -9.78 1.89
CA ALA A 40 -1.23 -9.70 3.19
C ALA A 40 -1.67 -11.07 3.71
N ILE A 41 -2.18 -11.94 2.82
CA ILE A 41 -2.58 -13.30 3.16
C ILE A 41 -1.35 -14.13 3.57
N GLU A 42 -0.28 -14.13 2.78
CA GLU A 42 0.96 -14.84 3.12
C GLU A 42 1.60 -14.32 4.42
N MET A 43 1.54 -13.02 4.69
CA MET A 43 1.97 -12.45 5.98
C MET A 43 1.09 -12.94 7.14
N ALA A 44 -0.23 -13.04 6.93
CA ALA A 44 -1.16 -13.52 7.94
C ALA A 44 -0.92 -15.01 8.26
N GLU A 45 -0.58 -15.83 7.26
CA GLU A 45 -0.17 -17.23 7.43
C GLU A 45 1.16 -17.35 8.18
N MET A 46 2.15 -16.51 7.83
CA MET A 46 3.47 -16.55 8.45
C MET A 46 3.48 -16.05 9.90
N TYR A 47 2.60 -15.09 10.23
CA TYR A 47 2.50 -14.46 11.54
C TYR A 47 1.06 -14.56 12.10
N PRO A 48 0.64 -15.75 12.57
CA PRO A 48 -0.74 -16.01 12.99
C PRO A 48 -1.19 -15.19 14.21
N ALA A 49 -0.25 -14.66 15.01
CA ALA A 49 -0.53 -13.78 16.14
C ALA A 49 -0.74 -12.31 15.75
N ALA A 50 -0.32 -11.92 14.54
CA ALA A 50 -0.51 -10.56 14.05
C ALA A 50 -1.92 -10.41 13.45
N HIS A 51 -2.51 -9.23 13.61
CA HIS A 51 -3.72 -8.86 12.87
C HIS A 51 -3.31 -8.19 11.57
N VAL A 52 -3.74 -8.74 10.43
CA VAL A 52 -3.36 -8.23 9.10
C VAL A 52 -4.56 -7.61 8.42
N VAL A 53 -4.39 -6.37 7.95
CA VAL A 53 -5.45 -5.62 7.25
C VAL A 53 -5.01 -5.30 5.83
N GLY A 54 -5.75 -5.76 4.83
CA GLY A 54 -5.59 -5.33 3.44
C GLY A 54 -6.57 -4.21 3.11
N ILE A 55 -6.10 -3.13 2.48
CA ILE A 55 -6.95 -2.03 2.02
C ILE A 55 -6.82 -1.83 0.51
N ASP A 56 -7.96 -1.70 -0.18
CA ASP A 56 -7.98 -1.38 -1.62
C ASP A 56 -9.28 -0.67 -2.03
N LEU A 57 -9.25 0.04 -3.16
CA LEU A 57 -10.43 0.64 -3.79
C LEU A 57 -11.24 -0.38 -4.58
N SER A 58 -10.56 -1.38 -5.15
CA SER A 58 -11.19 -2.47 -5.88
C SER A 58 -11.98 -3.37 -4.93
N HIS A 59 -13.08 -3.93 -5.42
CA HIS A 59 -13.83 -4.91 -4.65
C HIS A 59 -13.28 -6.30 -4.95
N ASN A 60 -12.70 -6.93 -3.94
CA ASN A 60 -12.19 -8.29 -4.01
C ASN A 60 -12.83 -9.13 -2.90
N PHE A 61 -12.95 -10.44 -3.14
CA PHE A 61 -13.51 -11.40 -2.21
C PHE A 61 -12.48 -12.49 -1.90
N TYR A 62 -12.29 -12.78 -0.62
CA TYR A 62 -11.22 -13.67 -0.13
C TYR A 62 -11.81 -14.79 0.74
N GLU A 63 -12.53 -15.73 0.11
CA GLU A 63 -13.28 -16.80 0.79
C GLU A 63 -12.43 -17.70 1.68
N GLN A 64 -11.15 -17.88 1.32
CA GLN A 64 -10.24 -18.82 1.97
C GLN A 64 -9.09 -18.12 2.72
N SER A 65 -9.31 -16.87 3.15
CA SER A 65 -8.28 -16.11 3.86
C SER A 65 -8.12 -16.55 5.33
N PRO A 66 -6.91 -16.41 5.91
CA PRO A 66 -6.66 -16.69 7.33
C PRO A 66 -7.56 -15.87 8.25
N ALA A 67 -7.93 -16.43 9.42
CA ALA A 67 -8.84 -15.77 10.37
C ALA A 67 -8.30 -14.46 10.96
N ASN A 68 -6.99 -14.25 10.91
CA ASN A 68 -6.32 -13.02 11.35
C ASN A 68 -6.19 -11.97 10.25
N PHE A 69 -6.61 -12.26 9.01
CA PHE A 69 -6.69 -11.31 7.90
C PHE A 69 -8.07 -10.65 7.81
N GLN A 70 -8.08 -9.36 7.48
CA GLN A 70 -9.28 -8.59 7.20
C GLN A 70 -9.07 -7.71 5.97
N PHE A 71 -9.99 -7.79 5.01
CA PHE A 71 -10.04 -6.84 3.90
C PHE A 71 -10.98 -5.68 4.20
N ILE A 72 -10.58 -4.45 3.84
CA ILE A 72 -11.40 -3.25 3.95
C ILE A 72 -11.36 -2.51 2.62
N LYS A 73 -12.52 -2.42 1.97
CA LYS A 73 -12.68 -1.57 0.77
C LYS A 73 -12.69 -0.11 1.21
N MET A 74 -11.62 0.63 0.93
CA MET A 74 -11.53 2.04 1.32
C MET A 74 -10.58 2.84 0.44
N ASP A 75 -10.84 4.15 0.41
CA ASP A 75 -9.94 5.13 -0.17
C ASP A 75 -8.92 5.57 0.88
N ILE A 76 -7.67 5.15 0.69
CA ILE A 76 -6.55 5.44 1.59
C ILE A 76 -6.20 6.94 1.67
N THR A 77 -6.62 7.74 0.68
CA THR A 77 -6.42 9.20 0.74
C THR A 77 -7.26 9.86 1.83
N LYS A 78 -8.26 9.15 2.35
CA LYS A 78 -9.08 9.57 3.49
C LYS A 78 -8.50 9.17 4.84
N GLY A 79 -7.33 8.54 4.86
CA GLY A 79 -6.64 8.06 6.06
C GLY A 79 -6.53 6.54 6.11
N LEU A 80 -5.96 6.05 7.21
CA LEU A 80 -5.87 4.62 7.52
C LEU A 80 -7.03 4.20 8.43
N PRO A 81 -7.46 2.93 8.40
CA PRO A 81 -8.48 2.44 9.32
C PRO A 81 -7.96 2.52 10.78
N PRO A 82 -8.83 2.39 11.79
CA PRO A 82 -8.37 2.32 13.17
C PRO A 82 -7.43 1.13 13.38
N CYS A 83 -6.28 1.37 14.00
CA CYS A 83 -5.36 0.31 14.43
C CYS A 83 -5.91 -0.37 15.68
N ARG A 84 -5.81 -1.71 15.77
CA ARG A 84 -6.18 -2.43 17.00
C ARG A 84 -5.22 -2.15 18.16
N SER A 85 -3.94 -1.96 17.84
CA SER A 85 -2.94 -1.54 18.81
C SER A 85 -3.04 -0.04 19.09
N ALA A 86 -3.07 0.33 20.37
CA ALA A 86 -3.06 1.72 20.81
C ALA A 86 -1.78 2.48 20.40
N ASP A 87 -0.67 1.75 20.22
CA ASP A 87 0.63 2.34 19.91
C ASP A 87 0.83 2.57 18.40
N GLY A 88 -0.09 2.09 17.56
CA GLY A 88 -0.02 2.21 16.09
C GLY A 88 0.39 0.92 15.39
N TYR A 89 0.61 1.01 14.08
CA TYR A 89 0.93 -0.14 13.22
C TYR A 89 2.36 -0.63 13.47
N ALA A 90 2.49 -1.95 13.56
CA ALA A 90 3.79 -2.61 13.59
C ALA A 90 4.47 -2.59 12.23
N ILE A 91 3.69 -2.83 11.16
CA ILE A 91 4.16 -2.81 9.79
C ILE A 91 3.12 -2.11 8.92
N ILE A 92 3.57 -1.15 8.13
CA ILE A 92 2.81 -0.61 6.99
C ILE A 92 3.55 -1.06 5.74
N HIS A 93 2.87 -1.80 4.87
CA HIS A 93 3.37 -2.25 3.60
C HIS A 93 2.66 -1.52 2.47
N ALA A 94 3.41 -1.16 1.42
CA ALA A 94 2.87 -0.63 0.18
C ALA A 94 3.76 -1.09 -0.98
N ARG A 95 3.16 -1.68 -2.02
CA ARG A 95 3.90 -2.19 -3.17
C ARG A 95 3.21 -1.87 -4.48
N SER A 96 3.97 -1.32 -5.43
CA SER A 96 3.45 -0.87 -6.73
C SER A 96 2.21 0.02 -6.59
N PHE A 97 2.23 0.91 -5.59
CA PHE A 97 1.04 1.59 -5.08
C PHE A 97 1.14 3.10 -5.22
N THR A 98 2.29 3.69 -4.90
CA THR A 98 2.43 5.15 -4.77
C THR A 98 2.28 5.87 -6.09
N GLY A 99 2.56 5.20 -7.22
CA GLY A 99 2.29 5.72 -8.57
C GLY A 99 0.81 6.06 -8.82
N HIS A 100 -0.11 5.44 -8.06
CA HIS A 100 -1.55 5.65 -8.18
C HIS A 100 -2.07 6.81 -7.32
N LEU A 101 -1.25 7.34 -6.41
CA LEU A 101 -1.61 8.46 -5.56
C LEU A 101 -1.33 9.81 -6.21
N ARG A 102 -2.26 10.76 -5.99
CA ARG A 102 -2.06 12.17 -6.36
C ARG A 102 -0.89 12.79 -5.59
N ASP A 103 -0.86 12.56 -4.29
CA ASP A 103 0.19 13.04 -3.39
C ASP A 103 0.80 11.86 -2.60
N PRO A 104 1.80 11.18 -3.17
CA PRO A 104 2.54 10.14 -2.46
C PRO A 104 3.22 10.64 -1.18
N ALA A 105 3.62 11.91 -1.11
CA ALA A 105 4.30 12.46 0.05
C ALA A 105 3.34 12.58 1.24
N ALA A 106 2.09 12.98 0.99
CA ALA A 106 1.04 12.97 2.02
C ALA A 106 0.80 11.55 2.57
N PHE A 107 0.78 10.52 1.70
CA PHE A 107 0.71 9.14 2.17
C PHE A 107 1.91 8.76 3.04
N MET A 108 3.14 9.13 2.66
CA MET A 108 4.33 8.86 3.48
C MET A 108 4.25 9.50 4.86
N GLN A 109 3.69 10.72 4.96
CA GLN A 109 3.46 11.38 6.25
C GLN A 109 2.41 10.64 7.09
N THR A 110 1.29 10.23 6.48
CA THR A 110 0.25 9.44 7.14
C THR A 110 0.80 8.10 7.63
N ALA A 111 1.55 7.39 6.79
CA ALA A 111 2.17 6.12 7.15
C ALA A 111 3.17 6.31 8.31
N TYR A 112 4.05 7.31 8.22
CA TYR A 112 4.99 7.61 9.29
C TYR A 112 4.29 7.91 10.62
N ALA A 113 3.25 8.74 10.61
CA ALA A 113 2.51 9.11 11.82
C ALA A 113 1.72 7.94 12.43
N ALA A 114 1.33 6.96 11.63
CA ALA A 114 0.56 5.81 12.08
C ALA A 114 1.45 4.63 12.54
N LEU A 115 2.76 4.68 12.30
CA LEU A 115 3.69 3.68 12.81
C LEU A 115 3.91 3.85 14.31
N ARG A 116 3.98 2.72 15.00
CA ARG A 116 4.45 2.69 16.38
C ARG A 116 5.97 2.88 16.47
N PRO A 117 6.52 3.23 17.65
CA PRO A 117 7.96 3.18 17.89
C PRO A 117 8.53 1.79 17.55
N GLY A 118 9.54 1.74 16.67
CA GLY A 118 10.13 0.48 16.19
C GLY A 118 9.32 -0.24 15.09
N GLY A 119 8.22 0.35 14.63
CA GLY A 119 7.47 -0.13 13.48
C GLY A 119 8.22 0.09 12.15
N LEU A 120 7.79 -0.64 11.12
CA LEU A 120 8.46 -0.65 9.82
C LEU A 120 7.52 -0.17 8.71
N LEU A 121 8.01 0.75 7.87
CA LEU A 121 7.42 1.02 6.55
C LEU A 121 8.17 0.21 5.49
N LEU A 122 7.48 -0.77 4.91
CA LEU A 122 7.98 -1.58 3.81
C LEU A 122 7.40 -1.04 2.50
N LEU A 123 8.19 -0.23 1.80
CA LEU A 123 7.80 0.38 0.52
C LEU A 123 8.57 -0.24 -0.65
N GLY A 124 7.87 -0.81 -1.61
CA GLY A 124 8.44 -1.33 -2.85
C GLY A 124 7.74 -0.74 -4.08
N ASP A 125 8.35 0.25 -4.73
CA ASP A 125 7.72 0.88 -5.89
C ASP A 125 8.68 1.00 -7.09
N GLY A 126 8.08 1.03 -8.28
CA GLY A 126 8.76 1.36 -9.52
C GLY A 126 8.67 2.86 -9.79
N VAL A 127 9.61 3.40 -10.56
CA VAL A 127 9.50 4.78 -11.05
C VAL A 127 8.51 4.81 -12.22
N ALA A 128 7.21 4.77 -11.92
CA ALA A 128 6.14 4.67 -12.92
C ALA A 128 6.03 5.87 -13.87
N ARG A 129 6.69 7.01 -13.58
CA ARG A 129 6.58 8.30 -14.32
C ARG A 129 7.68 8.57 -15.35
N LYS A 130 8.37 7.53 -15.81
CA LYS A 130 9.39 7.64 -16.86
C LYS A 130 9.13 6.61 -17.95
N LEU A 131 8.49 7.06 -19.03
CA LEU A 131 8.35 6.29 -20.28
C LEU A 131 9.22 6.97 -21.31
N PHE A 132 10.11 6.24 -21.97
CA PHE A 132 11.01 6.83 -22.96
C PHE A 132 10.63 6.38 -24.37
N ASP A 133 10.63 7.29 -25.33
CA ASP A 133 10.50 6.95 -26.74
C ASP A 133 11.84 6.50 -27.35
N SER A 134 11.83 6.22 -28.65
CA SER A 134 13.03 5.87 -29.41
C SER A 134 14.08 6.99 -29.47
N LYS A 135 13.71 8.23 -29.13
CA LYS A 135 14.60 9.39 -29.02
C LYS A 135 15.14 9.58 -27.60
N LYS A 136 14.79 8.70 -26.66
CA LYS A 136 15.11 8.79 -25.23
C LYS A 136 14.46 10.00 -24.55
N GLU A 137 13.38 10.53 -25.11
CA GLU A 137 12.59 11.59 -24.53
C GLU A 137 11.57 10.99 -23.56
N ASN A 138 11.37 11.61 -22.39
CA ASN A 138 10.32 11.15 -21.48
C ASN A 138 8.95 11.51 -22.07
N ILE A 139 8.28 10.51 -22.63
CA ILE A 139 6.93 10.57 -23.21
C ILE A 139 5.85 10.17 -22.22
N PHE A 140 6.19 9.98 -20.94
CA PHE A 140 5.15 9.86 -19.92
C PHE A 140 4.22 11.07 -20.09
N PRO A 141 2.88 10.87 -20.16
CA PRO A 141 1.97 11.97 -20.42
C PRO A 141 2.27 13.07 -19.40
N ARG A 142 2.87 14.17 -19.88
CA ARG A 142 2.92 15.43 -19.16
C ARG A 142 1.49 15.90 -19.18
N PHE A 143 0.68 15.43 -18.24
CA PHE A 143 -0.52 16.17 -17.90
C PHE A 143 -0.02 17.60 -17.64
N PRO A 144 -0.58 18.63 -18.31
CA PRO A 144 -0.22 19.99 -17.98
C PRO A 144 -0.33 20.13 -16.45
N PRO A 145 0.48 20.98 -15.79
CA PRO A 145 0.21 21.32 -14.41
C PRO A 145 -1.24 21.78 -14.38
N VAL A 146 -2.13 20.91 -13.93
CA VAL A 146 -3.53 21.22 -13.91
C VAL A 146 -3.58 22.28 -12.83
N THR A 147 -3.77 23.53 -13.22
CA THR A 147 -4.46 24.49 -12.35
C THR A 147 -5.83 23.87 -12.15
N ILE A 148 -5.92 23.00 -11.13
CA ILE A 148 -7.15 22.37 -10.69
C ILE A 148 -7.93 23.50 -10.04
N THR A 149 -8.61 24.28 -10.87
CA THR A 149 -9.88 24.87 -10.47
C THR A 149 -10.80 23.69 -10.20
N ASP A 150 -11.57 23.74 -9.11
CA ASP A 150 -12.45 22.67 -8.59
C ASP A 150 -13.59 22.21 -9.55
N ALA A 151 -13.44 22.41 -10.87
CA ALA A 151 -14.51 22.34 -11.85
C ALA A 151 -14.44 21.17 -12.84
N GLU A 152 -13.37 20.35 -12.89
CA GLU A 152 -13.39 19.07 -13.62
C GLU A 152 -13.04 17.89 -12.72
N PRO A 153 -13.84 16.81 -12.73
CA PRO A 153 -13.70 15.76 -11.74
C PRO A 153 -12.52 14.87 -12.10
N TRP A 154 -11.52 14.88 -11.23
CA TRP A 154 -10.67 13.72 -10.98
C TRP A 154 -11.54 12.44 -11.01
N PRO A 155 -11.07 11.28 -11.53
CA PRO A 155 -11.87 10.06 -11.45
C PRO A 155 -12.32 9.89 -10.00
N ARG A 156 -13.60 9.54 -9.80
CA ARG A 156 -14.35 9.69 -8.53
C ARG A 156 -13.65 9.11 -7.27
N TYR A 157 -12.58 8.34 -7.46
CA TYR A 157 -11.88 7.53 -6.47
C TYR A 157 -10.44 7.95 -6.18
N GLY A 158 -9.97 9.12 -6.63
CA GLY A 158 -8.64 9.60 -6.22
C GLY A 158 -7.44 8.89 -6.87
N SER A 159 -7.67 7.83 -7.66
CA SER A 159 -6.64 6.97 -8.26
C SER A 159 -6.67 7.00 -9.79
N TRP A 160 -5.48 7.09 -10.41
CA TRP A 160 -5.32 7.00 -11.87
C TRP A 160 -5.80 5.65 -12.43
N PHE A 161 -5.56 4.55 -11.72
CA PHE A 161 -5.95 3.20 -12.18
C PHE A 161 -7.46 3.01 -12.18
N ALA A 162 -8.15 3.56 -11.18
CA ALA A 162 -9.61 3.53 -11.10
C ALA A 162 -10.25 4.27 -12.30
N GLY A 163 -9.67 5.41 -12.70
CA GLY A 163 -10.14 6.14 -13.88
C GLY A 163 -9.94 5.40 -15.21
N TRP A 164 -9.05 4.40 -15.27
CA TRP A 164 -8.83 3.59 -16.46
C TRP A 164 -9.83 2.42 -16.59
N GLN A 165 -10.37 1.93 -15.47
CA GLN A 165 -11.41 0.88 -15.48
C GLN A 165 -12.79 1.40 -15.89
N ASP A 166 -13.01 2.71 -15.77
CA ASP A 166 -14.26 3.40 -16.14
C ASP A 166 -14.30 3.83 -17.63
N MET A 167 -13.26 3.53 -18.42
CA MET A 167 -13.18 3.77 -19.88
C MET A 167 -13.41 2.48 -20.67
#